data_AF-A0A956JWD4-F1
#
_entry.id   AF-A0A956JWD4-F1
#
_cell.length_a   1.000
_cell.length_b   1.000
_cell.length_c   1.000
_cell.angle_alpha   90.00
_cell.angle_beta   90.00
_cell.angle_gamma   90.00
#
_symmetry.space_group_name_H-M   'P 1'
#
loop_
_entity.id
_entity.type
_entity.pdbx_description
1 polymer ?
#
loop_
_entity_poly.entity_id
_entity_poly.type
_entity_poly.pdbx_seq_one_letter_code
_entity_poly.pdbx_strand_id
1 'polypeptide(L)'
;MKRRTTASVLLGTVLLAALASCSSQGPSTAQRAALPERAIAALVQRAGRLEVPRYVKYRELDPSDRMRVLRSPTLQRVRAGRSGPAVLRRDRTYLYSVTARGSVLIAEKASFGTNSECGHPNLTGAQPARISGELNYDAKRGAFVMDNDSGRYGFQPSRRRENLEAARALLAAAGGVRDGLGRRIPLATRWIKPWNNAKMRRWDRVRPLLKGAPQGFDAIAWRRAFVAQMGYRDVPLSIEAHTVSELTASASATAAAH
;
A
#
# COMPACT_ATOMS: atom_id res chain seq x y z
N MET A 1 -83.87 -36.39 5.31
CA MET A 1 -84.67 -35.62 6.30
C MET A 1 -83.87 -35.45 7.59
N LYS A 2 -83.30 -34.26 7.82
CA LYS A 2 -82.99 -33.68 9.14
C LYS A 2 -82.81 -32.17 8.93
N ARG A 3 -83.30 -31.41 9.90
CA ARG A 3 -83.89 -30.07 9.75
C ARG A 3 -82.86 -28.93 9.71
N ARG A 4 -83.35 -27.82 9.14
CA ARG A 4 -82.82 -26.44 9.06
C ARG A 4 -82.39 -25.87 10.42
N THR A 5 -81.37 -24.99 10.40
CA THR A 5 -81.54 -23.61 10.92
C THR A 5 -80.51 -22.65 10.31
N THR A 6 -81.04 -21.59 9.71
CA THR A 6 -80.39 -20.34 9.28
C THR A 6 -80.18 -19.41 10.47
N ALA A 7 -79.07 -18.68 10.52
CA ALA A 7 -78.99 -17.34 11.10
C ALA A 7 -77.79 -16.58 10.52
N SER A 8 -78.09 -15.67 9.60
CA SER A 8 -77.22 -14.56 9.21
C SER A 8 -77.38 -13.44 10.21
N VAL A 9 -76.27 -12.88 10.71
CA VAL A 9 -76.22 -11.47 11.15
C VAL A 9 -74.96 -10.85 10.54
N LEU A 10 -75.21 -9.79 9.77
CA LEU A 10 -74.27 -8.94 9.07
C LEU A 10 -73.90 -7.72 9.93
N LEU A 11 -72.77 -7.12 9.56
CA LEU A 11 -72.34 -5.73 9.76
C LEU A 11 -71.71 -5.32 11.11
N GLY A 12 -70.43 -4.95 11.02
CA GLY A 12 -69.66 -4.18 11.98
C GLY A 12 -68.36 -3.69 11.33
N THR A 13 -68.40 -2.47 10.82
CA THR A 13 -67.46 -1.72 9.97
C THR A 13 -66.06 -1.41 10.55
N VAL A 14 -65.06 -1.42 9.66
CA VAL A 14 -64.03 -0.35 9.43
C VAL A 14 -62.82 -0.21 10.38
N LEU A 15 -61.66 -0.61 9.82
CA LEU A 15 -60.40 0.17 9.69
C LEU A 15 -59.55 0.49 10.94
N LEU A 16 -58.38 -0.14 11.05
CA LEU A 16 -57.09 0.58 10.92
C LEU A 16 -55.92 -0.41 10.78
N ALA A 17 -55.14 -0.22 9.72
CA ALA A 17 -53.86 -0.88 9.51
C ALA A 17 -52.80 -0.29 10.46
N ALA A 18 -52.05 -1.14 11.13
CA ALA A 18 -50.72 -0.81 11.66
C ALA A 18 -49.84 -2.06 11.60
N LEU A 19 -49.09 -2.15 10.51
CA LEU A 19 -47.94 -3.03 10.35
C LEU A 19 -46.89 -2.65 11.40
N ALA A 20 -46.63 -3.53 12.35
CA ALA A 20 -45.39 -3.52 13.11
C ALA A 20 -44.69 -4.86 12.90
N SER A 21 -43.97 -4.94 11.78
CA SER A 21 -42.90 -5.90 11.56
C SER A 21 -41.97 -5.87 12.78
N CYS A 22 -42.06 -6.88 13.65
CA CYS A 22 -41.00 -7.21 14.60
C CYS A 22 -39.80 -7.65 13.77
N SER A 23 -39.04 -6.65 13.37
CA SER A 23 -37.78 -6.79 12.67
C SER A 23 -36.81 -7.47 13.62
N SER A 24 -36.33 -8.62 13.18
CA SER A 24 -35.11 -9.26 13.62
C SER A 24 -33.93 -8.29 13.45
N GLN A 25 -33.76 -7.37 14.39
CA GLN A 25 -32.50 -6.64 14.53
C GLN A 25 -31.50 -7.58 15.21
N GLY A 26 -31.00 -8.55 14.44
CA GLY A 26 -29.67 -9.06 14.67
C GLY A 26 -28.68 -7.87 14.67
N PRO A 27 -27.56 -7.97 15.41
CA PRO A 27 -26.63 -6.86 15.56
C PRO A 27 -26.24 -6.33 14.18
N SER A 28 -26.55 -5.06 13.94
CA SER A 28 -26.24 -4.39 12.69
C SER A 28 -24.75 -4.50 12.41
N THR A 29 -24.42 -4.73 11.15
CA THR A 29 -23.08 -4.89 10.56
C THR A 29 -22.16 -3.65 10.72
N ALA A 30 -22.49 -2.72 11.63
CA ALA A 30 -21.97 -1.35 11.71
C ALA A 30 -20.95 -1.09 12.82
N GLN A 31 -20.47 -2.11 13.56
CA GLN A 31 -19.36 -1.92 14.51
C GLN A 31 -18.35 -3.07 14.45
N ARG A 32 -17.70 -3.27 13.31
CA ARG A 32 -16.30 -3.72 13.39
C ARG A 32 -15.52 -2.58 14.00
N ALA A 33 -15.30 -2.64 15.31
CA ALA A 33 -14.49 -1.65 16.01
C ALA A 33 -13.22 -1.39 15.19
N ALA A 34 -13.10 -0.17 14.66
CA ALA A 34 -11.90 0.24 13.96
C ALA A 34 -10.71 -0.01 14.89
N LEU A 35 -9.60 -0.54 14.36
CA LEU A 35 -8.42 -0.76 15.19
C LEU A 35 -8.07 0.56 15.90
N PRO A 36 -7.80 0.53 17.22
CA PRO A 36 -7.44 1.75 17.92
C PRO A 36 -6.15 2.31 17.32
N GLU A 37 -5.98 3.64 17.32
CA GLU A 37 -4.82 4.31 16.70
C GLU A 37 -3.47 3.76 17.20
N ARG A 38 -3.38 3.35 18.47
CA ARG A 38 -2.18 2.66 19.02
C ARG A 38 -1.84 1.35 18.29
N ALA A 39 -2.85 0.56 17.94
CA ALA A 39 -2.66 -0.70 17.22
C ALA A 39 -2.27 -0.42 15.76
N ILE A 40 -2.87 0.60 15.14
CA ILE A 40 -2.46 1.07 13.81
C ILE A 40 -1.00 1.50 13.86
N ALA A 41 -0.59 2.34 14.81
CA ALA A 41 0.80 2.79 14.95
C ALA A 41 1.78 1.62 15.12
N ALA A 42 1.43 0.61 15.92
CA ALA A 42 2.24 -0.60 16.07
C ALA A 42 2.40 -1.37 14.75
N LEU A 43 1.33 -1.50 13.95
CA LEU A 43 1.40 -2.09 12.62
C LEU A 43 2.27 -1.25 11.67
N VAL A 44 2.19 0.07 11.72
CA VAL A 44 3.04 0.97 10.92
C VAL A 44 4.52 0.75 11.22
N GLN A 45 4.90 0.67 12.49
CA GLN A 45 6.29 0.39 12.86
C GLN A 45 6.72 -1.00 12.42
N ARG A 46 5.85 -2.01 12.59
CA ARG A 46 6.12 -3.38 12.14
C ARG A 46 6.21 -3.52 10.62
N ALA A 47 5.59 -2.63 9.83
CA ALA A 47 5.77 -2.58 8.38
C ALA A 47 7.21 -2.23 7.97
N GLY A 48 8.05 -1.79 8.92
CA GLY A 48 9.50 -1.68 8.81
C GLY A 48 9.98 -0.23 8.87
N ARG A 49 11.28 -0.01 8.64
CA ARG A 49 11.87 1.33 8.63
C ARG A 49 11.48 2.11 7.37
N LEU A 50 11.50 3.43 7.48
CA LEU A 50 11.30 4.32 6.34
C LEU A 50 12.53 4.29 5.45
N GLU A 51 12.31 4.16 4.15
CA GLU A 51 13.37 4.05 3.17
C GLU A 51 13.10 4.93 1.97
N VAL A 52 14.10 5.71 1.58
CA VAL A 52 14.09 6.44 0.31
C VAL A 52 14.18 5.45 -0.86
N PRO A 53 13.58 5.77 -2.02
CA PRO A 53 13.76 4.95 -3.21
C PRO A 53 15.24 4.92 -3.61
N ARG A 54 15.74 3.75 -4.02
CA ARG A 54 17.13 3.63 -4.51
C ARG A 54 17.45 4.49 -5.72
N TYR A 55 16.45 4.75 -6.57
CA TYR A 55 16.53 5.58 -7.76
C TYR A 55 15.10 5.91 -8.25
N VAL A 56 14.98 6.98 -9.02
CA VAL A 56 13.80 7.33 -9.82
C VAL A 56 14.23 7.29 -11.28
N LYS A 57 13.43 6.68 -12.14
CA LYS A 57 13.77 6.66 -13.58
C LYS A 57 13.44 8.03 -14.17
N TYR A 58 14.24 8.49 -15.12
CA TYR A 58 13.96 9.74 -15.86
C TYR A 58 12.51 9.79 -16.41
N ARG A 59 12.03 8.66 -16.94
CA ARG A 59 10.67 8.48 -17.46
C ARG A 59 9.54 8.60 -16.43
N GLU A 60 9.87 8.66 -15.15
CA GLU A 60 8.91 8.83 -14.05
C GLU A 60 8.83 10.28 -13.59
N LEU A 61 9.55 11.16 -14.27
CA LEU A 61 9.64 12.58 -14.00
C LEU A 61 8.86 13.34 -15.07
N ASP A 62 8.26 14.44 -14.67
CA ASP A 62 7.62 15.39 -15.57
C ASP A 62 8.72 16.25 -16.22
N PRO A 63 8.95 16.14 -17.53
CA PRO A 63 9.96 16.95 -18.22
C PRO A 63 9.57 18.43 -18.26
N SER A 64 8.28 18.76 -18.08
CA SER A 64 7.76 20.13 -18.15
C SER A 64 7.73 20.81 -16.77
N ASP A 65 7.72 20.04 -15.68
CA ASP A 65 7.63 20.56 -14.30
C ASP A 65 8.86 20.20 -13.46
N ARG A 66 10.00 20.85 -13.75
CA ARG A 66 11.24 20.78 -12.93
C ARG A 66 11.66 19.36 -12.54
N MET A 67 11.42 18.37 -13.41
CA MET A 67 11.74 16.97 -13.13
C MET A 67 11.05 16.42 -11.87
N ARG A 68 9.84 16.89 -11.55
CA ARG A 68 9.03 16.35 -10.46
C ARG A 68 8.55 14.94 -10.77
N VAL A 69 8.44 14.10 -9.74
CA VAL A 69 7.95 12.73 -9.91
C VAL A 69 6.46 12.74 -10.27
N LEU A 70 6.13 12.17 -11.42
CA LEU A 70 4.75 12.00 -11.88
C LEU A 70 3.96 11.16 -10.89
N ARG A 71 2.72 11.57 -10.60
CA ARG A 71 1.80 10.83 -9.74
C ARG A 71 0.97 9.86 -10.59
N SER A 72 0.79 8.64 -10.11
CA SER A 72 -0.08 7.68 -10.82
C SER A 72 -1.53 8.20 -10.90
N PRO A 73 -2.19 8.22 -12.08
CA PRO A 73 -3.58 8.65 -12.20
C PRO A 73 -4.56 7.69 -11.50
N THR A 74 -4.15 6.44 -11.28
CA THR A 74 -4.96 5.41 -10.61
C THR A 74 -4.66 5.30 -9.12
N LEU A 75 -3.96 6.29 -8.54
CA LEU A 75 -3.52 6.26 -7.15
C LEU A 75 -4.70 6.27 -6.18
N GLN A 76 -4.81 5.20 -5.41
CA GLN A 76 -5.66 5.07 -4.24
C GLN A 76 -4.83 5.25 -2.97
N ARG A 77 -5.38 5.98 -2.00
CA ARG A 77 -4.83 6.08 -0.64
C ARG A 77 -5.78 5.39 0.33
N VAL A 78 -5.33 4.28 0.89
CA VAL A 78 -6.11 3.46 1.81
C VAL A 78 -5.51 3.58 3.21
N ARG A 79 -6.33 3.90 4.22
CA ARG A 79 -5.90 4.06 5.61
C ARG A 79 -6.95 3.51 6.56
N ALA A 80 -6.50 2.68 7.51
CA ALA A 80 -7.35 2.10 8.56
C ALA A 80 -8.14 3.19 9.29
N GLY A 81 -9.44 2.95 9.49
CA GLY A 81 -10.35 3.85 10.20
C GLY A 81 -10.66 5.19 9.50
N ARG A 82 -10.05 5.50 8.35
CA ARG A 82 -10.26 6.77 7.63
C ARG A 82 -10.69 6.61 6.19
N SER A 83 -10.24 5.56 5.53
CA SER A 83 -10.55 5.28 4.13
C SER A 83 -11.29 3.95 4.02
N GLY A 84 -12.08 3.83 2.98
CA GLY A 84 -12.65 2.56 2.56
C GLY A 84 -11.61 1.59 1.98
N PRO A 85 -12.06 0.39 1.60
CA PRO A 85 -11.20 -0.66 1.03
C PRO A 85 -10.56 -0.22 -0.29
N ALA A 86 -9.47 -0.90 -0.67
CA ALA A 86 -8.92 -0.77 -2.02
C ALA A 86 -9.88 -1.41 -3.04
N VAL A 87 -10.11 -0.74 -4.17
CA VAL A 87 -10.93 -1.27 -5.28
C VAL A 87 -10.01 -1.67 -6.42
N LEU A 88 -9.87 -2.97 -6.65
CA LEU A 88 -8.91 -3.54 -7.59
C LEU A 88 -9.60 -4.46 -8.60
N ARG A 89 -9.16 -4.38 -9.86
CA ARG A 89 -9.61 -5.26 -10.94
C ARG A 89 -8.72 -6.50 -11.05
N ARG A 90 -9.33 -7.65 -11.28
CA ARG A 90 -8.64 -8.96 -11.31
C ARG A 90 -7.72 -9.15 -12.52
N ASP A 91 -7.91 -8.37 -13.58
CA ASP A 91 -7.12 -8.39 -14.81
C ASP A 91 -5.92 -7.44 -14.79
N ARG A 92 -5.63 -6.82 -13.64
CA ARG A 92 -4.61 -5.78 -13.49
C ARG A 92 -3.59 -6.14 -12.43
N THR A 93 -2.37 -5.63 -12.63
CA THR A 93 -1.30 -5.65 -11.64
C THR A 93 -1.25 -4.30 -10.96
N TYR A 94 -1.05 -4.30 -9.64
CA TYR A 94 -0.94 -3.08 -8.86
C TYR A 94 0.40 -3.03 -8.15
N LEU A 95 0.92 -1.82 -7.99
CA LEU A 95 1.99 -1.53 -7.04
C LEU A 95 1.37 -1.10 -5.72
N TYR A 96 2.07 -1.34 -4.62
CA TYR A 96 1.74 -0.71 -3.34
C TYR A 96 2.97 -0.15 -2.63
N SER A 97 2.73 0.84 -1.77
CA SER A 97 3.71 1.41 -0.84
C SER A 97 3.04 1.81 0.47
N VAL A 98 3.60 1.40 1.61
CA VAL A 98 3.16 1.86 2.94
C VAL A 98 3.88 3.15 3.31
N THR A 99 3.17 4.19 3.70
CA THR A 99 3.76 5.49 4.08
C THR A 99 4.20 5.55 5.53
N ALA A 100 4.92 6.61 5.91
CA ALA A 100 5.29 6.92 7.29
C ALA A 100 4.11 6.90 8.29
N ARG A 101 2.92 7.30 7.83
CA ARG A 101 1.69 7.39 8.62
C ARG A 101 0.78 6.17 8.48
N GLY A 102 1.24 5.10 7.82
CA GLY A 102 0.48 3.86 7.69
C GLY A 102 -0.59 3.85 6.61
N SER A 103 -0.64 4.86 5.73
CA SER A 103 -1.46 4.74 4.51
C SER A 103 -0.83 3.71 3.58
N VAL A 104 -1.64 2.84 3.00
CA VAL A 104 -1.27 1.98 1.88
C VAL A 104 -1.64 2.71 0.60
N LEU A 105 -0.63 3.15 -0.13
CA LEU A 105 -0.78 3.73 -1.46
C LEU A 105 -0.82 2.59 -2.46
N ILE A 106 -1.80 2.57 -3.35
CA ILE A 106 -1.97 1.52 -4.35
C ILE A 106 -2.27 2.17 -5.69
N ALA A 107 -1.64 1.70 -6.76
CA ALA A 107 -1.94 2.17 -8.10
C ALA A 107 -1.73 1.06 -9.12
N GLU A 108 -2.44 1.12 -10.25
CA GLU A 108 -2.17 0.20 -11.36
C GLU A 108 -0.75 0.39 -11.87
N LYS A 109 -0.10 -0.74 -12.15
CA LYS A 109 1.17 -0.78 -12.88
C LYS A 109 0.88 -0.57 -14.37
N ALA A 110 0.49 0.65 -14.71
CA ALA A 110 0.14 1.08 -16.06
C ALA A 110 1.16 2.09 -16.61
N SER A 111 1.17 2.28 -17.93
CA SER A 111 2.03 3.26 -18.60
C SER A 111 1.46 4.67 -18.52
N PHE A 112 2.31 5.69 -18.34
CA PHE A 112 1.94 7.11 -18.41
C PHE A 112 1.84 7.64 -19.85
N GLY A 113 1.22 6.89 -20.76
CA GLY A 113 1.05 7.28 -22.18
C GLY A 113 2.31 7.16 -23.04
N THR A 114 3.51 7.45 -22.53
CA THR A 114 4.77 7.53 -23.31
C THR A 114 5.72 6.32 -23.15
N ASN A 115 5.18 5.10 -22.99
CA ASN A 115 5.95 3.85 -22.74
C ASN A 115 6.69 3.79 -21.40
N SER A 116 6.14 4.44 -20.38
CA SER A 116 6.74 4.58 -19.05
C SER A 116 5.85 3.90 -18.02
N GLU A 117 6.17 2.64 -17.69
CA GLU A 117 5.48 1.93 -16.60
C GLU A 117 5.59 2.69 -15.28
N CYS A 118 4.47 2.85 -14.59
CA CYS A 118 4.41 3.35 -13.24
C CYS A 118 5.34 2.54 -12.32
N GLY A 119 6.20 3.24 -11.58
CA GLY A 119 7.06 2.65 -10.54
C GLY A 119 6.61 3.03 -9.13
N HIS A 120 7.16 2.34 -8.12
CA HIS A 120 6.87 2.65 -6.71
C HIS A 120 7.09 4.12 -6.31
N PRO A 121 8.09 4.87 -6.83
CA PRO A 121 8.24 6.30 -6.55
C PRO A 121 7.06 7.13 -7.02
N ASN A 122 6.34 6.73 -8.09
CA ASN A 122 5.16 7.46 -8.56
C ASN A 122 3.99 7.37 -7.57
N LEU A 123 3.96 6.34 -6.71
CA LEU A 123 2.98 6.22 -5.62
C LEU A 123 3.28 7.19 -4.50
N THR A 124 4.56 7.38 -4.13
CA THR A 124 4.98 8.18 -2.98
C THR A 124 5.41 9.60 -3.33
N GLY A 125 5.66 9.89 -4.60
CA GLY A 125 6.25 11.17 -5.04
C GLY A 125 7.73 11.20 -4.66
N ALA A 126 8.41 10.05 -4.83
CA ALA A 126 9.76 9.75 -4.33
C ALA A 126 9.96 9.88 -2.81
N GLN A 127 8.89 10.07 -2.03
CA GLN A 127 8.97 10.10 -0.58
C GLN A 127 9.29 8.71 0.02
N PRO A 128 9.92 8.66 1.21
CA PRO A 128 10.22 7.41 1.87
C PRO A 128 9.00 6.51 2.10
N ALA A 129 9.20 5.20 1.98
CA ALA A 129 8.18 4.20 2.25
C ALA A 129 8.63 3.20 3.32
N ARG A 130 7.66 2.76 4.12
CA ARG A 130 7.81 1.71 5.12
C ARG A 130 8.02 0.36 4.49
N ILE A 131 7.43 0.03 3.35
CA ILE A 131 7.63 -1.18 2.53
C ILE A 131 6.84 -1.01 1.24
N SER A 132 7.30 -1.63 0.15
CA SER A 132 6.60 -1.64 -1.14
C SER A 132 6.74 -2.99 -1.83
N GLY A 133 5.84 -3.26 -2.77
CA GLY A 133 5.85 -4.47 -3.59
C GLY A 133 4.72 -4.45 -4.61
N GLU A 134 4.27 -5.63 -5.01
CA GLU A 134 3.20 -5.79 -5.99
C GLU A 134 1.97 -6.49 -5.40
N LEU A 135 0.83 -6.30 -6.07
CA LEU A 135 -0.44 -6.94 -5.83
C LEU A 135 -0.91 -7.55 -7.15
N ASN A 136 -0.94 -8.88 -7.19
CA ASN A 136 -1.27 -9.65 -8.38
C ASN A 136 -2.45 -10.57 -8.10
N TYR A 137 -3.47 -10.61 -8.95
CA TYR A 137 -4.57 -11.55 -8.78
C TYR A 137 -4.15 -12.96 -9.19
N ASP A 138 -4.29 -13.91 -8.26
CA ASP A 138 -4.06 -15.33 -8.49
C ASP A 138 -5.42 -16.01 -8.70
N ALA A 139 -5.74 -16.29 -9.97
CA ALA A 139 -7.01 -16.90 -10.36
C ALA A 139 -7.20 -18.30 -9.75
N LYS A 140 -6.12 -19.07 -9.51
CA LYS A 140 -6.22 -20.40 -8.90
C LYS A 140 -6.63 -20.30 -7.43
N ARG A 141 -6.19 -19.24 -6.74
CA ARG A 141 -6.53 -18.98 -5.33
C ARG A 141 -7.76 -18.10 -5.14
N GLY A 142 -8.29 -17.51 -6.22
CA GLY A 142 -9.36 -16.52 -6.13
C GLY A 142 -8.99 -15.30 -5.28
N ALA A 143 -7.71 -14.95 -5.20
CA ALA A 143 -7.19 -13.99 -4.22
C ALA A 143 -6.17 -13.04 -4.86
N PHE A 144 -6.09 -11.81 -4.35
CA PHE A 144 -4.90 -11.00 -4.60
C PHE A 144 -3.75 -11.51 -3.74
N VAL A 145 -2.56 -11.56 -4.33
CA VAL A 145 -1.30 -11.92 -3.67
C VAL A 145 -0.46 -10.66 -3.57
N MET A 146 -0.21 -10.25 -2.33
CA MET A 146 0.66 -9.14 -1.96
C MET A 146 2.08 -9.67 -1.73
N ASP A 147 3.06 -9.16 -2.46
CA ASP A 147 4.46 -9.53 -2.27
C ASP A 147 5.34 -8.34 -1.90
N ASN A 148 6.63 -8.57 -1.68
CA ASN A 148 7.62 -7.53 -1.40
C ASN A 148 8.55 -7.27 -2.60
N ASP A 149 8.13 -7.56 -3.83
CA ASP A 149 8.96 -7.34 -5.03
C ASP A 149 9.00 -5.87 -5.42
N SER A 150 9.71 -5.07 -4.62
CA SER A 150 10.09 -3.72 -5.02
C SER A 150 11.59 -3.64 -5.24
N GLY A 151 11.97 -3.47 -6.51
CA GLY A 151 13.35 -3.15 -6.91
C GLY A 151 13.95 -1.90 -6.24
N ARG A 152 13.10 -1.06 -5.63
CA ARG A 152 13.44 0.31 -5.22
C ARG A 152 13.30 0.54 -3.72
N TYR A 153 12.36 -0.16 -3.06
CA TYR A 153 12.13 -0.10 -1.61
C TYR A 153 12.20 -1.47 -0.91
N GLY A 154 12.23 -2.59 -1.65
CA GLY A 154 11.96 -3.94 -1.12
C GLY A 154 13.19 -4.79 -0.77
N PHE A 155 14.37 -4.51 -1.35
CA PHE A 155 15.55 -5.39 -1.23
C PHE A 155 16.56 -4.96 -0.18
N GLN A 156 16.12 -4.77 1.06
CA GLN A 156 17.03 -4.47 2.16
C GLN A 156 17.23 -5.68 3.07
N PRO A 157 18.46 -5.92 3.59
CA PRO A 157 18.73 -7.05 4.48
C PRO A 157 17.88 -7.07 5.76
N SER A 158 17.46 -5.89 6.23
CA SER A 158 16.60 -5.74 7.41
C SER A 158 15.13 -6.13 7.17
N ARG A 159 14.72 -6.36 5.92
CA ARG A 159 13.35 -6.68 5.55
C ARG A 159 13.03 -8.14 5.86
N ARG A 160 11.91 -8.35 6.52
CA ARG A 160 11.44 -9.68 6.94
C ARG A 160 9.97 -9.89 6.59
N ARG A 161 9.53 -11.16 6.62
CA ARG A 161 8.16 -11.55 6.32
C ARG A 161 7.14 -10.79 7.17
N GLU A 162 7.48 -10.51 8.42
CA GLU A 162 6.63 -9.78 9.36
C GLU A 162 6.31 -8.36 8.88
N ASN A 163 7.20 -7.74 8.10
CA ASN A 163 6.93 -6.43 7.52
C ASN A 163 5.82 -6.48 6.47
N LEU A 164 5.84 -7.52 5.63
CA LEU A 164 4.80 -7.74 4.60
C LEU A 164 3.46 -8.09 5.25
N GLU A 165 3.47 -8.91 6.31
CA GLU A 165 2.25 -9.21 7.07
C GLU A 165 1.66 -7.97 7.75
N ALA A 166 2.50 -7.08 8.30
CA ALA A 166 2.03 -5.82 8.86
C ALA A 166 1.42 -4.90 7.79
N ALA A 167 2.00 -4.84 6.59
CA ALA A 167 1.44 -4.11 5.46
C ALA A 167 0.08 -4.68 5.03
N ARG A 168 -0.04 -6.02 4.94
CA ARG A 168 -1.32 -6.69 4.69
C ARG A 168 -2.35 -6.37 5.77
N ALA A 169 -1.95 -6.36 7.04
CA ALA A 169 -2.83 -6.06 8.16
C ALA A 169 -3.34 -4.61 8.13
N LEU A 170 -2.49 -3.64 7.77
CA LEU A 170 -2.91 -2.24 7.56
C LEU A 170 -3.99 -2.13 6.47
N LEU A 171 -3.82 -2.86 5.36
CA LEU A 171 -4.80 -2.88 4.28
C LEU A 171 -6.11 -3.57 4.72
N ALA A 172 -6.01 -4.68 5.46
CA ALA A 172 -7.17 -5.37 6.02
C ALA A 172 -7.96 -4.50 7.01
N ALA A 173 -7.26 -3.75 7.86
CA ALA A 173 -7.84 -2.81 8.82
C ALA A 173 -8.55 -1.62 8.14
N ALA A 174 -8.20 -1.33 6.89
CA ALA A 174 -8.89 -0.35 6.06
C ALA A 174 -10.05 -0.94 5.24
N GLY A 175 -10.49 -2.17 5.55
CA GLY A 175 -11.58 -2.86 4.84
C GLY A 175 -11.11 -3.85 3.79
N GLY A 176 -9.79 -3.97 3.55
CA GLY A 176 -9.20 -4.95 2.64
C GLY A 176 -9.32 -4.56 1.17
N VAL A 177 -9.52 -5.57 0.31
CA VAL A 177 -9.62 -5.43 -1.14
C VAL A 177 -11.03 -5.79 -1.59
N ARG A 178 -11.58 -5.02 -2.53
CA ARG A 178 -12.85 -5.28 -3.23
C ARG A 178 -12.67 -5.21 -4.74
N ASP A 179 -13.53 -5.90 -5.49
CA ASP A 179 -13.64 -5.68 -6.94
C ASP A 179 -14.54 -4.47 -7.26
N GLY A 180 -14.65 -4.14 -8.55
CA GLY A 180 -15.52 -3.05 -9.04
C GLY A 180 -17.02 -3.25 -8.77
N LEU A 181 -17.45 -4.45 -8.36
CA LEU A 181 -18.82 -4.72 -7.91
C LEU A 181 -18.95 -4.64 -6.38
N GLY A 182 -17.91 -4.20 -5.69
CA GLY A 182 -17.88 -4.10 -4.23
C GLY A 182 -17.75 -5.44 -3.51
N ARG A 183 -17.50 -6.55 -4.20
CA ARG A 183 -17.33 -7.87 -3.55
C ARG A 183 -15.95 -7.95 -2.91
N ARG A 184 -15.88 -8.46 -1.68
CA ARG A 184 -14.61 -8.64 -0.98
C ARG A 184 -13.77 -9.71 -1.68
N ILE A 185 -12.50 -9.41 -1.91
CA ILE A 185 -11.53 -10.37 -2.46
C ILE A 185 -10.54 -10.72 -1.35
N PRO A 186 -10.23 -12.01 -1.13
CA PRO A 186 -9.17 -12.42 -0.22
C PRO A 186 -7.82 -11.82 -0.61
N LEU A 187 -7.00 -11.55 0.40
CA LEU A 187 -5.65 -11.02 0.25
C LEU A 187 -4.67 -11.97 0.95
N ALA A 188 -3.83 -12.64 0.15
CA ALA A 188 -2.74 -13.48 0.61
C ALA A 188 -1.41 -12.72 0.54
N THR A 189 -0.39 -13.22 1.25
CA THR A 189 0.99 -12.73 1.11
C THR A 189 1.87 -13.75 0.38
N ARG A 190 2.89 -13.25 -0.31
CA ARG A 190 3.99 -14.06 -0.84
C ARG A 190 5.30 -13.36 -0.53
N TRP A 191 6.04 -13.89 0.43
CA TRP A 191 7.38 -13.38 0.73
C TRP A 191 8.40 -13.83 -0.32
N ILE A 192 9.01 -12.88 -0.99
CA ILE A 192 10.10 -13.07 -1.94
C ILE A 192 11.41 -12.82 -1.19
N LYS A 193 12.17 -13.91 -1.00
CA LYS A 193 13.50 -13.87 -0.40
C LYS A 193 14.43 -13.03 -1.30
N PRO A 194 15.22 -12.10 -0.74
CA PRO A 194 16.10 -11.23 -1.54
C PRO A 194 17.01 -12.00 -2.51
N TRP A 195 17.64 -13.09 -2.08
CA TRP A 195 18.55 -13.90 -2.91
C TRP A 195 17.85 -14.74 -4.01
N ASN A 196 16.54 -14.90 -3.93
CA ASN A 196 15.78 -15.59 -4.97
C ASN A 196 15.41 -14.65 -6.14
N ASN A 197 15.66 -13.34 -6.03
CA ASN A 197 15.47 -12.43 -7.15
C ASN A 197 16.69 -12.45 -8.07
N ALA A 198 16.48 -12.73 -9.37
CA ALA A 198 17.56 -12.77 -10.37
C ALA A 198 18.37 -11.45 -10.43
N LYS A 199 17.73 -10.31 -10.17
CA LYS A 199 18.39 -8.99 -10.12
C LYS A 199 19.34 -8.85 -8.93
N MET A 200 18.98 -9.46 -7.79
CA MET A 200 19.83 -9.52 -6.59
C MET A 200 20.98 -10.51 -6.76
N ARG A 201 20.75 -11.69 -7.36
CA ARG A 201 21.83 -12.64 -7.69
C ARG A 201 22.89 -12.06 -8.61
N ARG A 202 22.51 -11.11 -9.48
CA ARG A 202 23.47 -10.36 -10.29
C ARG A 202 24.32 -9.44 -9.41
N TRP A 203 23.73 -8.77 -8.43
CA TRP A 203 24.43 -7.94 -7.43
C TRP A 203 25.35 -8.73 -6.50
N ASP A 204 24.89 -9.86 -5.96
CA ASP A 204 25.71 -10.72 -5.09
C ASP A 204 26.89 -11.35 -5.84
N ARG A 205 26.86 -11.42 -7.18
CA ARG A 205 28.02 -11.79 -8.00
C ARG A 205 29.07 -10.68 -8.11
N VAL A 206 28.67 -9.41 -8.01
CA VAL A 206 29.60 -8.27 -8.01
C VAL A 206 30.14 -8.01 -6.60
N ARG A 207 29.40 -8.38 -5.56
CA ARG A 207 29.75 -8.12 -4.15
C ARG A 207 31.10 -8.73 -3.70
N PRO A 208 31.52 -9.94 -4.10
CA PRO A 208 32.86 -10.47 -3.81
C PRO A 208 33.99 -9.70 -4.49
N LEU A 209 33.74 -9.08 -5.65
CA LEU A 209 34.72 -8.20 -6.31
C LEU A 209 34.99 -6.92 -5.51
N LEU A 210 34.14 -6.60 -4.53
CA LEU A 210 34.32 -5.50 -3.58
C LEU A 210 35.00 -5.92 -2.27
N LYS A 211 35.23 -7.23 -2.04
CA LYS A 211 35.93 -7.72 -0.83
C LYS A 211 37.46 -7.54 -0.86
N GLY A 212 38.01 -7.05 -1.97
CA GLY A 212 39.40 -6.57 -2.06
C GLY A 212 39.51 -5.04 -2.12
N ALA A 213 38.44 -4.32 -1.81
CA ALA A 213 38.47 -2.86 -1.86
C ALA A 213 39.37 -2.32 -0.73
N PRO A 214 40.26 -1.35 -1.02
CA PRO A 214 41.18 -0.79 -0.02
C PRO A 214 40.43 -0.25 1.22
N GLN A 215 41.09 -0.23 2.38
CA GLN A 215 40.60 0.52 3.53
C GLN A 215 40.33 1.98 3.10
N GLY A 216 39.13 2.48 3.40
CA GLY A 216 38.65 3.79 2.91
C GLY A 216 37.75 3.74 1.67
N PHE A 217 37.40 2.55 1.18
CA PHE A 217 36.44 2.41 0.08
C PHE A 217 35.04 2.90 0.47
N ASP A 218 34.70 4.09 -0.02
CA ASP A 218 33.38 4.68 0.12
C ASP A 218 32.41 4.05 -0.90
N ALA A 219 31.61 3.09 -0.40
CA ALA A 219 30.60 2.39 -1.19
C ALA A 219 29.52 3.33 -1.77
N ILE A 220 29.32 4.52 -1.20
CA ILE A 220 28.38 5.53 -1.70
C ILE A 220 29.02 6.28 -2.88
N ALA A 221 30.28 6.73 -2.73
CA ALA A 221 31.02 7.36 -3.83
C ALA A 221 31.23 6.41 -5.01
N TRP A 222 31.58 5.15 -4.75
CA TRP A 222 31.70 4.14 -5.81
C TRP A 222 30.37 3.86 -6.50
N ARG A 223 29.26 3.78 -5.74
CA ARG A 223 27.92 3.64 -6.33
C ARG A 223 27.55 4.84 -7.20
N ARG A 224 27.92 6.07 -6.81
CA ARG A 224 27.75 7.28 -7.62
C ARG A 224 28.57 7.19 -8.92
N ALA A 225 29.84 6.78 -8.83
CA ALA A 225 30.73 6.62 -9.99
C ALA A 225 30.30 5.50 -10.95
N PHE A 226 29.89 4.34 -10.42
CA PHE A 226 29.41 3.21 -11.23
C PHE A 226 28.13 3.54 -12.00
N VAL A 227 27.19 4.27 -11.37
CA VAL A 227 25.99 4.77 -12.04
C VAL A 227 26.36 5.76 -13.15
N ALA A 228 27.32 6.66 -12.91
CA ALA A 228 27.82 7.59 -13.91
C ALA A 228 28.54 6.90 -15.10
N GLN A 229 29.33 5.85 -14.84
CA GLN A 229 30.11 5.12 -15.85
C GLN A 229 29.25 4.19 -16.72
N MET A 230 28.14 3.67 -16.20
CA MET A 230 27.17 2.85 -16.95
C MET A 230 26.28 3.69 -17.91
N GLY A 231 26.61 4.96 -18.13
CA GLY A 231 25.90 5.83 -19.08
C GLY A 231 24.55 6.35 -18.57
N TYR A 232 24.23 6.18 -17.28
CA TYR A 232 23.12 6.91 -16.65
C TYR A 232 23.58 8.34 -16.36
N ARG A 233 23.69 9.16 -17.42
CA ARG A 233 23.86 10.60 -17.27
C ARG A 233 22.55 11.20 -16.76
N ASP A 234 22.67 11.97 -15.68
CA ASP A 234 21.69 12.88 -15.10
C ASP A 234 20.41 12.26 -14.52
N VAL A 235 20.51 11.80 -13.27
CA VAL A 235 19.44 12.05 -12.29
C VAL A 235 20.05 12.92 -11.19
N PRO A 236 19.74 14.23 -11.13
CA PRO A 236 20.23 15.08 -10.06
C PRO A 236 19.75 14.50 -8.72
N LEU A 237 20.70 14.22 -7.81
CA LEU A 237 20.44 13.94 -6.40
C LEU A 237 20.07 15.26 -5.70
N SER A 238 18.97 15.90 -6.10
CA SER A 238 18.41 17.02 -5.34
C SER A 238 17.26 16.54 -4.47
N ILE A 239 17.59 15.73 -3.45
CA ILE A 239 16.84 15.69 -2.19
C ILE A 239 17.87 15.68 -1.04
N GLU A 240 18.77 16.65 -1.04
CA GLU A 240 19.51 17.08 0.15
C GLU A 240 19.42 18.61 0.16
N ALA A 241 18.47 19.15 0.93
CA ALA A 241 18.51 20.51 1.51
C ALA A 241 17.27 20.86 2.36
N HIS A 242 16.11 20.22 2.19
CA HIS A 242 14.86 20.69 2.85
C HIS A 242 14.30 19.82 3.98
N THR A 243 14.99 18.79 4.45
CA THR A 243 14.48 17.96 5.57
C THR A 243 15.40 17.88 6.78
N VAL A 244 16.60 18.47 6.72
CA VAL A 244 17.48 18.55 7.90
C VAL A 244 17.11 19.76 8.77
N SER A 245 16.70 20.89 8.18
CA SER A 245 16.32 22.10 8.94
C SER A 245 15.05 21.93 9.78
N GLU A 246 14.05 21.19 9.29
CA GLU A 246 12.80 20.97 10.05
C GLU A 246 12.95 19.89 11.14
N LEU A 247 13.92 18.97 11.01
CA LEU A 247 14.20 17.95 12.04
C LEU A 247 15.14 18.47 13.13
N THR A 248 16.06 19.39 12.84
CA THR A 248 16.86 20.07 13.88
C THR A 248 16.07 21.15 14.62
N ALA A 249 15.15 21.85 13.96
CA ALA A 249 14.27 22.82 14.63
C ALA A 249 13.34 22.18 15.68
N SER A 250 12.85 20.96 15.42
CA SER A 250 12.00 20.24 16.38
C SER A 250 12.80 19.61 17.54
N ALA A 251 14.09 19.32 17.37
CA ALA A 251 14.93 18.77 18.42
C ALA A 251 15.45 19.87 19.37
N SER A 252 15.77 21.06 18.85
CA SER A 252 16.21 22.19 19.68
C SER A 252 15.07 22.82 20.48
N ALA A 253 13.81 22.75 20.01
CA ALA A 253 12.66 23.26 20.76
C ALA A 253 12.29 22.42 22.00
N THR A 254 12.69 21.14 22.06
CA THR A 254 12.43 20.28 23.22
C THR A 254 13.55 20.32 24.26
N ALA A 255 14.76 20.77 23.89
CA ALA A 255 15.89 20.93 24.80
C ALA A 255 15.88 22.28 25.56
N ALA A 256 15.05 23.24 25.15
CA ALA A 256 14.94 24.56 25.79
C ALA A 256 13.74 24.69 26.76
N ALA A 257 13.05 23.58 27.07
CA ALA A 257 11.88 23.56 27.96
C ALA A 257 12.06 22.65 29.19
N HIS A 258 13.30 22.35 29.57
CA HIS A 258 13.67 21.69 30.83
C HIS A 258 14.80 22.45 31.52
#